data_AF-A0AA39RK80-F1
#
_entry.id   AF-A0AA39RK80-F1
#
_cell.length_a   1.000
_cell.length_b   1.000
_cell.length_c   1.000
_cell.angle_alpha   90.00
_cell.angle_beta   90.00
_cell.angle_gamma   90.00
#
_symmetry.space_group_name_H-M   'P 1'
#
loop_
_entity.id
_entity.type
_entity.pdbx_description
1 polymer ?
#
loop_
_entity_poly.entity_id
_entity_poly.type
_entity_poly.pdbx_seq_one_letter_code
_entity_poly.pdbx_strand_id
1 'polypeptide(L)'
;MQWAAIAALKAPDSYYEELKRDYSAKKAILVEGLNAVGLKVFPSSGTYFVVVDHTPFGLENDIAFCEYLIKEVGVVAIPTSVFYLNPEDGKNLVRFTFCKDEGTLRAAVERMKEKLKRK
;
A
#
# COMPACT_ATOMS: atom_id res chain seq x y z
N MET A 1 -12.28 26.17 11.04
CA MET A 1 -11.54 25.32 10.08
C MET A 1 -10.55 26.10 9.22
N GLN A 2 -10.94 27.19 8.54
CA GLN A 2 -10.05 27.96 7.65
C GLN A 2 -8.80 28.55 8.33
N TRP A 3 -8.92 29.02 9.58
CA TRP A 3 -7.77 29.54 10.35
C TRP A 3 -6.64 28.54 10.55
N ALA A 4 -6.94 27.26 10.79
CA ALA A 4 -5.94 26.22 10.92
C ALA A 4 -5.23 25.93 9.57
N ALA A 5 -5.95 26.01 8.45
CA ALA A 5 -5.36 25.87 7.13
C ALA A 5 -4.39 27.02 6.81
N ILE A 6 -4.73 28.26 7.20
CA ILE A 6 -3.82 29.41 7.07
C ILE A 6 -2.53 29.19 7.88
N ALA A 7 -2.65 28.66 9.10
CA ALA A 7 -1.48 28.32 9.92
C ALA A 7 -0.63 27.22 9.27
N ALA A 8 -1.25 26.16 8.74
CA ALA A 8 -0.55 25.08 8.06
C ALA A 8 0.17 25.53 6.77
N LEU A 9 -0.41 26.47 6.02
CA LEU A 9 0.23 27.08 4.84
C LEU A 9 1.46 27.94 5.20
N LYS A 10 1.60 28.33 6.47
CA LYS A 10 2.77 29.06 7.00
C LYS A 10 3.76 28.14 7.71
N ALA A 11 3.61 26.83 7.59
CA ALA A 11 4.55 25.88 8.17
C ALA A 11 5.97 26.08 7.57
N PRO A 12 7.03 25.92 8.36
CA PRO A 12 8.39 26.00 7.84
C PRO A 12 8.70 24.82 6.92
N ASP A 13 9.65 25.00 5.99
CA ASP A 13 10.10 23.94 5.07
C ASP A 13 10.52 22.65 5.78
N SER A 14 11.04 22.77 7.01
CA SER A 14 11.43 21.64 7.85
C SER A 14 10.28 20.65 8.07
N TYR A 15 9.02 21.11 8.16
CA TYR A 15 7.87 20.23 8.28
C TYR A 15 7.74 19.30 7.06
N TYR A 16 7.92 19.83 5.85
CA TYR A 16 7.79 19.05 4.62
C TYR A 16 8.96 18.11 4.40
N GLU A 17 10.18 18.53 4.77
CA GLU A 17 11.36 17.67 4.73
C GLU A 17 11.25 16.50 5.73
N GLU A 18 10.74 16.76 6.94
CA GLU A 18 10.47 15.71 7.91
C GLU A 18 9.37 14.76 7.44
N LEU A 19 8.27 15.28 6.88
CA LEU A 19 7.19 14.49 6.32
C LEU A 19 7.70 13.58 5.19
N LYS A 20 8.52 14.13 4.29
CA LYS A 20 9.13 13.38 3.18
C LYS A 20 10.05 12.28 3.71
N ARG A 21 10.88 12.57 4.72
CA ARG A 21 11.75 11.58 5.37
C ARG A 21 10.94 10.46 6.01
N ASP A 22 9.92 10.79 6.79
CA ASP A 22 9.03 9.83 7.47
C ASP A 22 8.29 8.93 6.46
N TYR A 23 7.67 9.52 5.44
CA TYR A 23 6.95 8.76 4.40
C TYR A 23 7.89 7.91 3.55
N SER A 24 9.13 8.36 3.31
CA SER A 24 10.13 7.57 2.60
C SER A 24 10.55 6.33 3.39
N ALA A 25 10.75 6.45 4.71
CA ALA A 25 11.07 5.33 5.60
C ALA A 25 9.90 4.32 5.66
N LYS A 26 8.67 4.81 5.84
CA LYS A 26 7.45 3.97 5.83
C LYS A 26 7.23 3.25 4.51
N LYS A 27 7.45 3.94 3.39
CA LYS A 27 7.41 3.33 2.07
C LYS A 27 8.44 2.21 1.95
N ALA A 28 9.68 2.41 2.42
CA ALA A 28 10.72 1.39 2.37
C ALA A 28 10.30 0.11 3.11
N ILE A 29 9.80 0.24 4.35
CA ILE A 29 9.29 -0.89 5.15
C ILE A 29 8.25 -1.71 4.36
N LEU A 30 7.24 -1.02 3.80
CA LEU A 30 6.17 -1.68 3.08
C LEU A 30 6.66 -2.32 1.77
N VAL A 31 7.47 -1.60 0.98
CA VAL A 31 7.98 -2.09 -0.31
C VAL A 31 8.91 -3.29 -0.13
N GLU A 32 9.82 -3.24 0.83
CA GLU A 32 10.72 -4.36 1.17
C GLU A 32 9.90 -5.58 1.61
N GLY A 33 8.92 -5.37 2.49
CA GLY A 33 8.02 -6.43 2.96
C GLY A 33 7.20 -7.07 1.84
N LEU A 34 6.60 -6.26 0.96
CA LEU A 34 5.81 -6.73 -0.18
C LEU A 34 6.67 -7.54 -1.17
N ASN A 35 7.88 -7.08 -1.49
CA ASN A 35 8.81 -7.84 -2.33
C ASN A 35 9.22 -9.15 -1.65
N ALA A 36 9.49 -9.13 -0.34
CA ALA A 36 9.91 -10.31 0.41
C ALA A 36 8.84 -11.41 0.46
N VAL A 37 7.55 -11.05 0.45
CA VAL A 37 6.45 -12.03 0.39
C VAL A 37 6.18 -12.52 -1.05
N GLY A 38 6.87 -11.97 -2.05
CA GLY A 38 6.76 -12.40 -3.45
C GLY A 38 5.76 -11.61 -4.29
N LEU A 39 5.29 -10.45 -3.81
CA LEU A 39 4.52 -9.51 -4.63
C LEU A 39 5.48 -8.65 -5.46
N LYS A 40 5.16 -8.45 -6.73
CA LYS A 40 5.95 -7.55 -7.59
C LYS A 40 5.47 -6.12 -7.39
N VAL A 41 6.33 -5.29 -6.79
CA VAL A 41 6.01 -3.88 -6.49
C VAL A 41 6.37 -2.98 -7.67
N PHE A 42 5.45 -2.09 -8.04
CA PHE A 42 5.74 -1.02 -9.01
C PHE A 42 6.26 0.23 -8.28
N PRO A 43 7.36 0.85 -8.75
CA PRO A 43 7.93 2.02 -8.11
C PRO A 43 6.94 3.20 -8.16
N SER A 44 6.81 3.90 -7.05
CA SER A 44 5.96 5.09 -6.91
C SER A 44 6.82 6.31 -6.59
N SER A 45 6.83 7.33 -7.46
CA SER A 45 7.68 8.52 -7.27
C SER A 45 7.06 9.59 -6.37
N GLY A 46 5.87 9.36 -5.82
CA GLY A 46 5.17 10.29 -4.94
C GLY A 46 3.92 9.68 -4.33
N THR A 47 3.08 10.51 -3.70
CA THR A 47 1.88 10.07 -2.94
C THR A 47 2.21 9.16 -1.75
N TYR A 48 1.19 8.52 -1.18
CA TYR A 48 1.30 7.56 -0.08
C TYR A 48 0.86 6.14 -0.46
N PHE A 49 0.83 5.85 -1.76
CA PHE A 49 0.39 4.56 -2.32
C PHE A 49 1.54 3.80 -2.99
N VAL A 50 1.42 2.47 -2.95
CA VAL A 50 2.19 1.55 -3.79
C VAL A 50 1.24 0.57 -4.46
N VAL A 51 1.49 0.28 -5.74
CA VAL A 51 0.74 -0.71 -6.51
C VAL A 51 1.61 -1.95 -6.66
N VAL A 52 0.98 -3.12 -6.56
CA VAL A 52 1.65 -4.41 -6.75
C VAL A 52 0.85 -5.30 -7.69
N ASP A 53 1.56 -6.20 -8.36
CA ASP A 53 0.99 -7.31 -9.11
C ASP A 53 0.79 -8.52 -8.19
N HIS A 54 -0.45 -9.02 -8.12
CA HIS A 54 -0.84 -10.15 -7.26
C HIS A 54 -0.84 -11.51 -7.98
N THR A 55 -0.63 -11.54 -9.30
CA THR A 55 -0.69 -12.76 -10.13
C THR A 55 0.17 -13.93 -9.65
N PRO A 56 1.33 -13.77 -8.95
CA PRO A 56 2.07 -14.89 -8.39
C PRO A 56 1.30 -15.76 -7.38
N PHE A 57 0.14 -15.29 -6.90
CA PHE A 57 -0.70 -15.98 -5.91
C PHE A 57 -1.89 -16.74 -6.50
N GLY A 58 -2.07 -16.70 -7.83
CA GLY A 58 -3.02 -17.58 -8.54
C GLY A 58 -4.50 -17.22 -8.36
N LEU A 59 -4.83 -16.04 -7.85
CA LEU A 59 -6.23 -15.60 -7.71
C LEU A 59 -6.75 -14.92 -8.97
N GLU A 60 -8.04 -15.13 -9.24
CA GLU A 60 -8.70 -14.76 -10.50
C GLU A 60 -8.64 -13.26 -10.82
N ASN A 61 -8.82 -12.41 -9.80
CA ASN A 61 -8.80 -10.96 -9.94
C ASN A 61 -8.44 -10.28 -8.61
N ASP A 62 -8.24 -8.97 -8.68
CA ASP A 62 -7.83 -8.12 -7.57
C ASP A 62 -8.86 -8.05 -6.45
N ILE A 63 -10.15 -8.18 -6.75
CA ILE A 63 -11.22 -8.27 -5.75
C ILE A 63 -11.06 -9.57 -4.94
N ALA A 64 -10.94 -10.72 -5.61
CA ALA A 64 -10.73 -12.01 -4.98
C ALA A 64 -9.44 -12.02 -4.13
N PHE A 65 -8.37 -11.38 -4.62
CA PHE A 65 -7.13 -11.22 -3.85
C PHE A 65 -7.33 -10.34 -2.61
N CYS A 66 -8.00 -9.20 -2.73
CA CYS A 66 -8.30 -8.34 -1.58
C CYS A 66 -9.17 -9.05 -0.54
N GLU A 67 -10.17 -9.82 -0.96
CA GLU A 67 -11.00 -10.61 -0.04
C GLU A 67 -10.19 -11.68 0.69
N TYR A 68 -9.29 -12.38 -0.03
CA TYR A 68 -8.39 -13.36 0.58
C TYR A 68 -7.47 -12.71 1.62
N LEU A 69 -6.86 -11.57 1.31
CA LEU A 69 -6.04 -10.82 2.25
C LEU A 69 -6.82 -10.45 3.53
N ILE A 70 -8.07 -10.03 3.39
CA ILE A 70 -8.90 -9.64 4.53
C ILE A 70 -9.26 -10.87 5.39
N LYS A 71 -9.80 -11.91 4.75
CA LYS A 71 -10.37 -13.08 5.44
C LYS A 71 -9.29 -13.96 6.08
N GLU A 72 -8.19 -14.19 5.36
CA GLU A 72 -7.19 -15.21 5.74
C GLU A 72 -5.91 -14.60 6.31
N VAL A 73 -5.49 -13.44 5.81
CA VAL A 73 -4.22 -12.80 6.22
C VAL A 73 -4.43 -11.74 7.31
N GLY A 74 -5.59 -11.08 7.31
CA GLY A 74 -5.89 -9.96 8.21
C GLY A 74 -5.20 -8.66 7.77
N VAL A 75 -5.07 -8.44 6.46
CA VAL A 75 -4.52 -7.23 5.85
C VAL A 75 -5.51 -6.70 4.81
N VAL A 76 -5.65 -5.38 4.71
CA VAL A 76 -6.54 -4.74 3.72
C VAL A 76 -5.69 -4.12 2.61
N ALA A 77 -6.04 -4.43 1.37
CA ALA A 77 -5.59 -3.73 0.17
C ALA A 77 -6.83 -3.19 -0.58
N ILE A 78 -6.59 -2.36 -1.60
CA ILE A 78 -7.65 -1.82 -2.45
C ILE A 78 -7.53 -2.43 -3.86
N PRO A 79 -8.60 -3.02 -4.41
CA PRO A 79 -8.61 -3.47 -5.79
C PRO A 79 -8.41 -2.26 -6.71
N THR A 80 -7.54 -2.36 -7.70
CA THR A 80 -7.31 -1.23 -8.61
C THR A 80 -8.30 -1.18 -9.76
N SER A 81 -8.94 -2.30 -10.11
CA SER A 81 -9.94 -2.41 -11.18
C SER A 81 -11.06 -1.37 -11.05
N VAL A 82 -11.42 -0.97 -9.84
CA VAL A 82 -12.42 0.08 -9.54
C VAL A 82 -12.01 1.48 -10.00
N PHE A 83 -10.73 1.70 -10.34
CA PHE A 83 -10.21 2.96 -10.88
C PHE A 83 -10.06 2.93 -12.41
N TYR A 84 -10.41 1.83 -13.07
CA TYR A 84 -10.36 1.69 -14.52
C TYR A 84 -11.76 1.74 -15.12
N LEU A 85 -11.87 2.27 -16.36
CA LEU A 85 -13.12 2.21 -17.11
C LEU A 85 -13.46 0.77 -17.52
N ASN A 86 -12.45 0.01 -17.94
CA ASN A 86 -12.51 -1.42 -18.15
C ASN A 86 -11.83 -2.14 -16.98
N PRO A 87 -12.56 -2.82 -16.09
CA PRO A 87 -12.00 -3.50 -14.92
C PRO A 87 -10.88 -4.50 -15.24
N GLU A 88 -10.93 -5.10 -16.43
CA GLU A 88 -9.93 -6.08 -16.90
C GLU A 88 -8.50 -5.50 -16.97
N ASP A 89 -8.36 -4.19 -17.17
CA ASP A 89 -7.06 -3.53 -17.27
C ASP A 89 -6.36 -3.40 -15.89
N GLY A 90 -7.15 -3.40 -14.80
CA GLY A 90 -6.66 -3.29 -13.43
C GLY A 90 -6.71 -4.59 -12.62
N LYS A 91 -7.32 -5.66 -13.16
CA LYS A 91 -7.64 -6.88 -12.38
C LYS A 91 -6.44 -7.61 -11.78
N ASN A 92 -5.23 -7.38 -12.29
CA ASN A 92 -4.00 -8.01 -11.79
C ASN A 92 -3.28 -7.16 -10.73
N LEU A 93 -3.79 -5.97 -10.45
CA LEU A 93 -3.11 -4.97 -9.64
C LEU A 93 -3.90 -4.64 -8.38
N VAL A 94 -3.20 -4.52 -7.26
CA VAL A 94 -3.77 -4.06 -5.98
C VAL A 94 -2.93 -2.94 -5.38
N ARG A 95 -3.59 -2.04 -4.65
CA ARG A 95 -2.99 -0.85 -4.06
C ARG A 95 -2.93 -0.96 -2.54
N PHE A 96 -1.74 -0.73 -1.98
CA PHE A 96 -1.52 -0.56 -0.55
C PHE A 96 -1.20 0.90 -0.21
N THR A 97 -1.36 1.28 1.05
CA THR A 97 -0.98 2.61 1.55
C THR A 97 0.06 2.49 2.66
N PHE A 98 0.98 3.45 2.73
CA PHE A 98 2.01 3.50 3.78
C PHE A 98 1.86 4.69 4.74
N CYS A 99 0.77 5.46 4.63
CA CYS A 99 0.39 6.53 5.57
C CYS A 99 -0.16 5.97 6.90
N LYS A 100 0.62 5.10 7.54
CA LYS A 100 0.35 4.47 8.85
C LYS A 100 1.57 4.62 9.74
N ASP A 101 1.45 4.28 11.02
CA ASP A 101 2.61 4.12 11.90
C ASP A 101 3.46 2.91 11.45
N GLU A 102 4.77 2.94 11.76
CA GLU A 102 5.67 1.84 11.38
C GLU A 102 5.27 0.51 11.99
N GLY A 103 4.74 0.50 13.22
CA GLY A 103 4.29 -0.71 13.90
C GLY A 103 3.20 -1.43 13.11
N THR A 104 2.20 -0.68 12.63
CA THR A 104 1.15 -1.21 11.74
C THR A 104 1.72 -1.78 10.44
N LEU A 105 2.67 -1.09 9.80
CA LEU A 105 3.27 -1.57 8.54
C LEU A 105 4.05 -2.87 8.75
N ARG A 106 4.88 -2.93 9.80
CA ARG A 106 5.64 -4.13 10.15
C ARG A 106 4.71 -5.28 10.50
N ALA A 107 3.66 -5.05 11.30
CA ALA A 107 2.69 -6.08 11.64
C ALA A 107 1.93 -6.62 10.41
N ALA A 108 1.59 -5.76 9.45
CA ALA A 108 0.97 -6.20 8.20
C ALA A 108 1.94 -7.06 7.37
N VAL A 109 3.21 -6.67 7.26
CA VAL A 109 4.25 -7.43 6.58
C VAL A 109 4.45 -8.80 7.23
N GLU A 110 4.55 -8.87 8.55
CA GLU A 110 4.71 -10.15 9.27
C GLU A 110 3.49 -11.06 9.06
N ARG A 111 2.26 -10.53 9.14
CA ARG A 111 1.05 -11.31 8.81
C ARG A 111 1.09 -11.88 7.39
N MET A 112 1.52 -11.08 6.42
CA MET A 112 1.66 -11.54 5.04
C MET A 112 2.74 -12.64 4.94
N LYS A 113 3.91 -12.49 5.58
CA LYS A 113 4.94 -13.53 5.59
C LYS A 113 4.44 -14.86 6.16
N GLU A 114 3.64 -14.80 7.22
CA GLU A 114 3.12 -16.01 7.90
C GLU A 114 1.98 -16.69 7.14
N LYS A 115 1.06 -15.89 6.57
CA LYS A 115 -0.26 -16.38 6.15
C LYS A 115 -0.53 -16.30 4.66
N LEU A 116 0.21 -15.49 3.91
CA LEU A 116 0.01 -15.34 2.48
C LEU A 116 0.56 -16.56 1.75
N LYS A 117 -0.33 -17.32 1.10
CA LYS A 117 0.00 -18.56 0.39
C LYS A 117 -0.41 -18.46 -1.06
N ARG A 118 0.38 -19.09 -1.94
CA ARG A 118 0.00 -19.28 -3.36
C ARG A 118 -1.17 -20.25 -3.44
N LYS A 119 -2.15 -19.93 -4.28
CA LYS A 119 -3.27 -20.81 -4.59
C LYS A 119 -3.08 -21.50 -5.94
#